data_AF-A0A9N7Y789-F1
#
_entry.id   AF-A0A9N7Y789-F1
#
_cell.length_a   1.000
_cell.length_b   1.000
_cell.length_c   1.000
_cell.angle_alpha   90.00
_cell.angle_beta   90.00
_cell.angle_gamma   90.00
#
_symmetry.space_group_name_H-M   'P 1'
#
loop_
_entity.id
_entity.type
_entity.pdbx_description
1 polymer ?
#
loop_
_entity_poly.entity_id
_entity_poly.type
_entity_poly.pdbx_seq_one_letter_code
_entity_poly.pdbx_strand_id
1 'polypeptide(L)'
;MTAIGTNLTAIGTNLTAIGTNLMAISTNLTAVGTNLTAMGANLLAFGTNLKAIGTNLTPNGTNPMAIGPNLTHDLSNLTGGTRYSIQVFPVKCGRTLKPQAATFYTMFLSWNKPSGHADLYRVKVNGSEGSETTNLMRSEVRGLKPGINQTFIVSSGLYNDSLWSEASHISAYTKPLRVSNLRVSGNTPDSLLLSWTPPEGDITGFRVQAVNDSNDTLCEEMVEDGWNRTRPEVKVTELPIGTRITLSVVAIVSGTLESDKATIVNYTAPAPISHLELDTKDSSLMATWTQPNGSYSSFEVTLRLDGEDVEPTAHVTEPEKQYEELKSGANYTVIVRTVSGHLRSPPLGKSKFTLPRPPTDVEVVFTGKDRLAFKWKSPDSTKTTNYLVNISSSFWNYNKSETLVGKTEHAFENLRSGTRFLFQVQTVTDTVRSSPANISHCTEADEREISLSMLCSSAEPLLCAENSTKESVFSQLEAHFEILLGDHVFWKLEKQESENTIA
;
A
#
# COMPACT_ATOMS: atom_id res chain seq x y z
N MET A 1 -11.90 52.18 -72.81
CA MET A 1 -11.79 53.62 -72.45
C MET A 1 -10.35 54.06 -72.66
N THR A 2 -10.11 55.26 -73.21
CA THR A 2 -8.75 55.75 -73.46
C THR A 2 -8.51 57.03 -72.68
N ALA A 3 -7.42 57.08 -71.90
CA ALA A 3 -7.04 58.23 -71.09
C ALA A 3 -5.60 58.65 -71.44
N ILE A 4 -5.39 59.93 -71.77
CA ILE A 4 -4.09 60.46 -72.16
C ILE A 4 -3.81 61.75 -71.39
N GLY A 5 -2.65 61.85 -70.73
CA GLY A 5 -2.30 63.05 -69.96
C GLY A 5 -1.01 62.93 -69.15
N THR A 6 -0.68 64.01 -68.43
CA THR A 6 0.45 64.06 -67.48
C THR A 6 -0.11 64.03 -66.05
N ASN A 7 0.57 63.34 -65.12
CA ASN A 7 0.06 63.07 -63.76
C ASN A 7 -1.34 62.44 -63.77
N LEU A 8 -1.53 61.46 -64.66
CA LEU A 8 -2.82 60.85 -64.93
C LEU A 8 -3.08 59.66 -63.98
N THR A 9 -4.27 59.61 -63.37
CA THR A 9 -4.79 58.42 -62.70
C THR A 9 -6.02 57.93 -63.46
N ALA A 10 -5.98 56.71 -63.99
CA ALA A 10 -7.07 56.14 -64.77
C ALA A 10 -7.48 54.77 -64.21
N ILE A 11 -8.77 54.61 -63.90
CA ILE A 11 -9.32 53.40 -63.29
C ILE A 11 -10.56 52.98 -64.10
N GLY A 12 -10.62 51.71 -64.51
CA GLY A 12 -11.77 51.20 -65.26
C GLY A 12 -11.58 49.75 -65.71
N THR A 13 -12.42 49.29 -66.64
CA THR A 13 -12.27 47.99 -67.32
C THR A 13 -12.01 48.24 -68.80
N ASN A 14 -11.16 47.41 -69.44
CA ASN A 14 -10.69 47.61 -70.83
C ASN A 14 -10.13 49.03 -71.05
N LEU A 15 -9.05 49.34 -70.36
CA LEU A 15 -8.45 50.67 -70.28
C LEU A 15 -7.16 50.74 -71.11
N THR A 16 -7.02 51.80 -71.90
CA THR A 16 -5.76 52.20 -72.51
C THR A 16 -5.34 53.53 -71.92
N ALA A 17 -4.18 53.57 -71.25
CA ALA A 17 -3.70 54.77 -70.56
C ALA A 17 -2.32 55.16 -71.06
N ILE A 18 -2.13 56.41 -71.50
CA ILE A 18 -0.87 56.87 -72.09
C ILE A 18 -0.44 58.18 -71.42
N GLY A 19 0.77 58.26 -70.87
CA GLY A 19 1.16 59.48 -70.14
C GLY A 19 2.47 59.44 -69.36
N THR A 20 2.80 60.56 -68.72
CA THR A 20 3.95 60.67 -67.80
C THR A 20 3.47 60.75 -66.36
N ASN A 21 4.14 60.09 -65.41
CA ASN A 21 3.67 59.90 -64.03
C ASN A 21 2.26 59.29 -64.00
N LEU A 22 2.09 58.19 -64.74
CA LEU A 22 0.80 57.56 -64.98
C LEU A 22 0.54 56.47 -63.92
N MET A 23 -0.64 56.50 -63.30
CA MET A 23 -1.19 55.37 -62.54
C MET A 23 -2.43 54.83 -63.24
N ALA A 24 -2.43 53.55 -63.63
CA ALA A 24 -3.54 52.93 -64.32
C ALA A 24 -3.96 51.61 -63.67
N ILE A 25 -5.27 51.41 -63.46
CA ILE A 25 -5.80 50.21 -62.82
C ILE A 25 -6.95 49.64 -63.67
N SER A 26 -6.81 48.42 -64.18
CA SER A 26 -7.86 47.76 -65.01
C SER A 26 -7.69 46.24 -65.15
N THR A 27 -8.79 45.53 -65.38
CA THR A 27 -8.83 44.07 -65.63
C THR A 27 -8.36 43.63 -67.03
N ASN A 28 -8.23 44.57 -67.96
CA ASN A 28 -7.52 44.44 -69.23
C ASN A 28 -6.90 45.82 -69.50
N LEU A 29 -5.59 45.93 -69.35
CA LEU A 29 -4.91 47.23 -69.32
C LEU A 29 -3.79 47.27 -70.36
N THR A 30 -3.80 48.31 -71.19
CA THR A 30 -2.63 48.70 -71.98
C THR A 30 -2.15 50.07 -71.50
N ALA A 31 -0.97 50.11 -70.87
CA ALA A 31 -0.43 51.34 -70.31
C ALA A 31 0.92 51.70 -70.96
N VAL A 32 1.09 52.95 -71.41
CA VAL A 32 2.34 53.41 -72.05
C VAL A 32 2.81 54.71 -71.42
N GLY A 33 4.02 54.77 -70.87
CA GLY A 33 4.44 55.98 -70.17
C GLY A 33 5.79 55.99 -69.46
N THR A 34 6.14 57.13 -68.87
CA THR A 34 7.34 57.28 -68.01
C THR A 34 6.90 57.39 -66.55
N ASN A 35 7.63 56.78 -65.61
CA ASN A 35 7.21 56.65 -64.19
C ASN A 35 5.78 56.05 -64.08
N LEU A 36 5.60 54.92 -64.74
CA LEU A 36 4.30 54.26 -64.90
C LEU A 36 4.06 53.25 -63.77
N THR A 37 2.93 53.35 -63.08
CA THR A 37 2.39 52.30 -62.21
C THR A 37 1.12 51.71 -62.81
N ALA A 38 1.15 50.46 -63.25
CA ALA A 38 0.02 49.77 -63.86
C ALA A 38 -0.40 48.55 -63.03
N MET A 39 -1.70 48.42 -62.74
CA MET A 39 -2.23 47.36 -61.87
C MET A 39 -3.45 46.66 -62.48
N GLY A 40 -3.47 45.33 -62.46
CA GLY A 40 -4.66 44.53 -62.79
C GLY A 40 -4.40 43.28 -63.64
N ALA A 41 -5.37 42.79 -64.40
CA ALA A 41 -5.26 41.54 -65.15
C ALA A 41 -5.01 41.79 -66.65
N ASN A 42 -4.36 40.83 -67.34
CA ASN A 42 -3.97 40.91 -68.76
C ASN A 42 -3.34 42.28 -69.10
N LEU A 43 -2.28 42.60 -68.37
CA LEU A 43 -1.64 43.91 -68.41
C LEU A 43 -0.48 43.91 -69.41
N LEU A 44 -0.56 44.82 -70.38
CA LEU A 44 0.50 45.20 -71.31
C LEU A 44 1.02 46.58 -70.92
N ALA A 45 2.27 46.69 -70.49
CA ALA A 45 2.83 47.96 -70.03
C ALA A 45 4.16 48.31 -70.71
N PHE A 46 4.28 49.50 -71.29
CA PHE A 46 5.47 49.96 -72.00
C PHE A 46 6.01 51.26 -71.39
N GLY A 47 7.29 51.34 -71.02
CA GLY A 47 7.78 52.56 -70.38
C GLY A 47 9.16 52.58 -69.75
N THR A 48 9.50 53.70 -69.09
CA THR A 48 10.70 53.84 -68.25
C THR A 48 10.30 53.97 -66.78
N ASN A 49 11.06 53.38 -65.85
CA ASN A 49 10.69 53.31 -64.42
C ASN A 49 9.28 52.72 -64.23
N LEU A 50 9.07 51.56 -64.84
CA LEU A 50 7.77 50.89 -64.90
C LEU A 50 7.56 49.99 -63.68
N LYS A 51 6.42 50.12 -63.01
CA LYS A 51 5.93 49.21 -61.97
C LYS A 51 4.63 48.55 -62.42
N ALA A 52 4.65 47.23 -62.64
CA ALA A 52 3.49 46.46 -63.10
C ALA A 52 3.07 45.41 -62.05
N ILE A 53 1.81 45.39 -61.63
CA ILE A 53 1.32 44.47 -60.58
C ILE A 53 0.06 43.78 -61.06
N GLY A 54 0.04 42.44 -61.08
CA GLY A 54 -1.13 41.74 -61.62
C GLY A 54 -0.91 40.32 -62.16
N THR A 55 -1.82 39.87 -63.02
CA THR A 55 -1.80 38.54 -63.66
C THR A 55 -1.69 38.67 -65.18
N ASN A 56 -1.01 37.71 -65.84
CA ASN A 56 -0.68 37.74 -67.28
C ASN A 56 -0.01 39.07 -67.66
N LEU A 57 1.14 39.33 -67.04
CA LEU A 57 1.87 40.58 -67.16
C LEU A 57 2.91 40.53 -68.26
N THR A 58 2.95 41.57 -69.10
CA THR A 58 3.98 41.80 -70.13
C THR A 58 4.53 43.21 -70.00
N PRO A 59 5.46 43.45 -69.05
CA PRO A 59 6.16 44.72 -68.91
C PRO A 59 7.30 44.81 -69.92
N ASN A 60 7.39 45.90 -70.69
CA ASN A 60 8.47 46.14 -71.64
C ASN A 60 9.05 47.55 -71.44
N GLY A 61 10.32 47.65 -71.07
CA GLY A 61 10.86 48.94 -70.65
C GLY A 61 12.24 48.89 -70.01
N THR A 62 12.77 50.05 -69.64
CA THR A 62 14.01 50.19 -68.86
C THR A 62 13.67 50.24 -67.36
N ASN A 63 14.34 49.39 -66.56
CA ASN A 63 14.05 49.14 -65.13
C ASN A 63 12.59 48.77 -64.82
N PRO A 64 12.02 47.69 -65.40
CA PRO A 64 10.70 47.23 -65.02
C PRO A 64 10.74 46.45 -63.69
N MET A 65 9.84 46.80 -62.77
CA MET A 65 9.54 46.01 -61.57
C MET A 65 8.16 45.38 -61.72
N ALA A 66 8.10 44.05 -61.83
CA ALA A 66 6.86 43.34 -62.09
C ALA A 66 6.57 42.24 -61.06
N ILE A 67 5.31 42.16 -60.60
CA ILE A 67 4.89 41.25 -59.53
C ILE A 67 3.63 40.49 -59.99
N GLY A 68 3.76 39.18 -60.26
CA GLY A 68 2.65 38.33 -60.73
C GLY A 68 2.99 36.83 -60.90
N PRO A 69 1.99 35.93 -60.99
CA PRO A 69 2.21 34.47 -61.06
C PRO A 69 2.62 33.92 -62.44
N ASN A 70 2.56 34.73 -63.51
CA ASN A 70 3.01 34.40 -64.87
C ASN A 70 3.70 35.64 -65.45
N LEU A 71 5.04 35.65 -65.46
CA LEU A 71 5.88 36.74 -65.95
C LEU A 71 6.65 36.29 -67.19
N THR A 72 6.59 37.09 -68.26
CA THR A 72 7.42 36.95 -69.46
C THR A 72 8.16 38.27 -69.68
N HIS A 73 9.47 38.23 -69.96
CA HIS A 73 10.29 39.44 -70.11
C HIS A 73 11.25 39.31 -71.29
N ASP A 74 11.26 40.33 -72.16
CA ASP A 74 12.19 40.45 -73.28
C ASP A 74 13.38 41.33 -72.88
N LEU A 75 14.62 40.87 -73.15
CA LEU A 75 15.82 41.66 -72.93
C LEU A 75 16.07 42.57 -74.13
N SER A 76 15.77 43.87 -74.00
CA SER A 76 15.99 44.89 -75.02
C SER A 76 17.23 45.75 -74.73
N ASN A 77 17.79 46.41 -75.74
CA ASN A 77 19.03 47.21 -75.69
C ASN A 77 20.34 46.44 -75.44
N LEU A 78 20.47 45.21 -75.95
CA LEU A 78 21.75 44.49 -75.95
C LEU A 78 22.64 44.98 -77.09
N THR A 79 23.93 45.22 -76.81
CA THR A 79 24.92 45.64 -77.81
C THR A 79 25.50 44.42 -78.51
N GLY A 80 25.36 44.34 -79.84
CA GLY A 80 25.90 43.25 -80.65
C GLY A 80 27.42 43.07 -80.43
N GLY A 81 27.85 41.83 -80.18
CA GLY A 81 29.26 41.48 -79.93
C GLY A 81 29.67 41.42 -78.46
N THR A 82 28.79 41.78 -77.51
CA THR A 82 29.09 41.73 -76.07
C THR A 82 28.56 40.44 -75.44
N ARG A 83 29.39 39.74 -74.65
CA ARG A 83 28.98 38.53 -73.93
C ARG A 83 28.23 38.90 -72.65
N TYR A 84 26.92 38.66 -72.61
CA TYR A 84 26.10 38.82 -71.42
C TYR A 84 25.94 37.47 -70.71
N SER A 85 26.12 37.44 -69.38
CA SER A 85 25.76 36.30 -68.53
C SER A 85 24.46 36.63 -67.82
N ILE A 86 23.38 35.93 -68.17
CA ILE A 86 22.05 36.15 -67.63
C ILE A 86 21.75 35.03 -66.65
N GLN A 87 21.49 35.39 -65.40
CA GLN A 87 21.06 34.46 -64.36
C GLN A 87 19.65 34.85 -63.90
N VAL A 88 18.73 33.88 -63.93
CA VAL A 88 17.33 34.06 -63.52
C VAL A 88 17.08 33.19 -62.30
N PHE A 89 16.54 33.77 -61.22
CA PHE A 89 16.20 33.02 -60.01
C PHE A 89 14.73 33.28 -59.63
N PRO A 90 13.96 32.23 -59.30
CA PRO A 90 12.60 32.38 -58.81
C PRO A 90 12.59 32.90 -57.36
N VAL A 91 11.69 33.84 -57.06
CA VAL A 91 11.38 34.27 -55.69
C VAL A 91 9.91 33.94 -55.39
N LYS A 92 9.65 32.81 -54.76
CA LYS A 92 8.36 32.60 -54.08
C LYS A 92 8.52 31.75 -52.82
N CYS A 93 8.01 32.31 -51.73
CA CYS A 93 8.12 31.83 -50.35
C CYS A 93 6.92 30.95 -50.00
N GLY A 94 7.19 29.78 -49.41
CA GLY A 94 6.19 28.87 -48.89
C GLY A 94 6.76 27.47 -48.73
N ARG A 95 7.35 27.16 -47.56
CA ARG A 95 7.75 25.79 -47.20
C ARG A 95 6.76 25.24 -46.19
N THR A 96 6.22 24.06 -46.46
CA THR A 96 5.57 23.26 -45.41
C THR A 96 6.68 22.61 -44.59
N LEU A 97 7.07 23.26 -43.49
CA LEU A 97 7.92 22.67 -42.47
C LEU A 97 7.10 21.65 -41.69
N LYS A 98 7.66 20.46 -41.42
CA LYS A 98 7.02 19.45 -40.57
C LYS A 98 8.01 18.94 -39.51
N PRO A 99 7.69 19.04 -38.21
CA PRO A 99 8.42 18.33 -37.18
C PRO A 99 8.03 16.85 -37.27
N GLN A 100 9.00 15.95 -37.38
CA GLN A 100 8.72 14.52 -37.53
C GLN A 100 8.72 13.76 -36.20
N ALA A 101 9.69 14.05 -35.34
CA ALA A 101 9.81 13.44 -34.03
C ALA A 101 10.59 14.36 -33.09
N ALA A 102 10.04 14.58 -31.89
CA ALA A 102 10.69 15.31 -30.81
C ALA A 102 11.15 14.33 -29.73
N THR A 103 12.43 14.38 -29.36
CA THR A 103 12.93 13.73 -28.14
C THR A 103 13.09 14.78 -27.03
N PHE A 104 13.78 14.44 -25.94
CA PHE A 104 14.06 15.38 -24.84
C PHE A 104 14.96 16.55 -25.27
N TYR A 105 16.03 16.25 -26.01
CA TYR A 105 17.07 17.22 -26.37
C TYR A 105 17.27 17.36 -27.88
N THR A 106 16.51 16.61 -28.69
CA THR A 106 16.65 16.61 -30.14
C THR A 106 15.32 16.76 -30.87
N MET A 107 15.36 17.40 -32.03
CA MET A 107 14.21 17.56 -32.92
C MET A 107 14.60 17.17 -34.35
N PHE A 108 13.81 16.29 -34.95
CA PHE A 108 13.95 15.93 -36.36
C PHE A 108 13.05 16.80 -37.21
N LEU A 109 13.67 17.63 -38.04
CA LEU A 109 13.00 18.54 -38.96
C LEU A 109 13.08 18.00 -40.39
N SER A 110 12.00 18.18 -41.14
CA SER A 110 11.94 17.86 -42.57
C SER A 110 11.19 18.95 -43.33
N TRP A 111 11.57 19.13 -44.59
CA TRP A 111 10.96 20.11 -45.47
C TRP A 111 10.99 19.68 -46.92
N ASN A 112 10.12 20.28 -47.73
CA ASN A 112 10.10 20.01 -49.16
C ASN A 112 11.19 20.82 -49.88
N LYS A 113 11.74 20.25 -50.97
CA LYS A 113 12.67 20.98 -51.85
C LYS A 113 11.98 22.23 -52.41
N PRO A 114 12.58 23.42 -52.30
CA PRO A 114 12.01 24.63 -52.87
C PRO A 114 12.02 24.56 -54.41
N SER A 115 11.09 25.27 -55.05
CA SER A 115 11.10 25.43 -56.50
C SER A 115 12.35 26.22 -56.92
N GLY A 116 13.19 25.63 -57.79
CA GLY A 116 14.46 26.21 -58.24
C GLY A 116 15.68 25.35 -57.90
N HIS A 117 16.88 25.94 -58.05
CA HIS A 117 18.15 25.31 -57.66
C HIS A 117 18.49 25.77 -56.24
N ALA A 118 18.55 24.82 -55.31
CA ALA A 118 19.00 25.03 -53.94
C ALA A 118 20.04 23.96 -53.61
N ASP A 119 21.25 24.40 -53.30
CA ASP A 119 22.39 23.53 -53.04
C ASP A 119 22.50 23.18 -51.55
N LEU A 120 22.10 24.12 -50.69
CA LEU A 120 22.28 24.06 -49.24
C LEU A 120 21.04 24.61 -48.50
N TYR A 121 20.89 24.17 -47.27
CA TYR A 121 19.88 24.62 -46.31
C TYR A 121 20.58 25.03 -45.01
N ARG A 122 20.25 26.21 -44.48
CA ARG A 122 20.69 26.68 -43.16
C ARG A 122 19.55 26.50 -42.17
N VAL A 123 19.84 25.81 -41.08
CA VAL A 123 18.92 25.56 -39.96
C VAL A 123 19.44 26.32 -38.74
N LYS A 124 18.56 27.10 -38.12
CA LYS A 124 18.86 27.89 -36.92
C LYS A 124 17.74 27.71 -35.90
N VAL A 125 18.11 27.60 -34.62
CA VAL A 125 17.13 27.69 -33.52
C VAL A 125 17.00 29.16 -33.14
N ASN A 126 15.78 29.63 -32.95
CA ASN A 126 15.56 31.00 -32.53
C ASN A 126 16.23 31.24 -31.15
N GLY A 127 17.08 32.26 -31.05
CA GLY A 127 17.86 32.54 -29.84
C GLY A 127 19.17 31.76 -29.69
N SER A 128 19.55 30.85 -30.61
CA SER A 128 20.89 30.26 -30.65
C SER A 128 21.85 31.09 -31.50
N GLU A 129 23.10 31.24 -31.07
CA GLU A 129 24.14 31.92 -31.87
C GLU A 129 24.62 31.06 -33.05
N GLY A 130 24.50 29.73 -32.95
CA GLY A 130 24.88 28.79 -34.01
C GLY A 130 23.83 28.61 -35.12
N SER A 131 24.31 28.28 -36.32
CA SER A 131 23.49 27.76 -37.43
C SER A 131 24.20 26.57 -38.06
N GLU A 132 23.44 25.55 -38.45
CA GLU A 132 23.94 24.39 -39.15
C GLU A 132 23.57 24.45 -40.63
N THR A 133 24.49 24.07 -41.52
CA THR A 133 24.24 24.00 -42.96
C THR A 133 24.25 22.54 -43.41
N THR A 134 23.25 22.14 -44.19
CA THR A 134 23.09 20.77 -44.74
C THR A 134 22.64 20.81 -46.18
N ASN A 135 23.03 19.83 -46.99
CA ASN A 135 22.52 19.64 -48.36
C ASN A 135 21.29 18.69 -48.40
N LEU A 136 20.87 18.15 -47.26
CA LEU A 136 19.73 17.26 -47.15
C LEU A 136 18.43 18.04 -46.87
N MET A 137 17.28 17.48 -47.27
CA MET A 137 15.95 18.02 -46.95
C MET A 137 15.48 17.69 -45.51
N ARG A 138 16.43 17.37 -44.63
CA ARG A 138 16.22 17.00 -43.23
C ARG A 138 17.41 17.45 -42.39
N SER A 139 17.15 17.74 -41.12
CA SER A 139 18.18 18.06 -40.13
C SER A 139 17.77 17.53 -38.75
N GLU A 140 18.77 17.08 -37.99
CA GLU A 140 18.64 16.73 -36.59
C GLU A 140 19.24 17.86 -35.76
N VAL A 141 18.40 18.59 -35.04
CA VAL A 141 18.85 19.66 -34.15
C VAL A 141 19.04 19.06 -32.76
N ARG A 142 20.24 19.21 -32.17
CA ARG A 142 20.60 18.69 -30.84
C ARG A 142 20.82 19.83 -29.83
N GLY A 143 20.88 19.47 -28.55
CA GLY A 143 21.17 20.43 -27.46
C GLY A 143 20.01 21.36 -27.12
N LEU A 144 18.77 20.95 -27.43
CA LEU A 144 17.56 21.69 -27.08
C LEU A 144 17.24 21.55 -25.59
N LYS A 145 16.49 22.48 -25.01
CA LYS A 145 15.96 22.31 -23.64
C LYS A 145 14.67 21.50 -23.67
N PRO A 146 14.49 20.49 -22.79
CA PRO A 146 13.31 19.64 -22.76
C PRO A 146 12.07 20.38 -22.26
N GLY A 147 10.89 19.92 -22.70
CA GLY A 147 9.59 20.45 -22.25
C GLY A 147 9.28 21.91 -22.67
N ILE A 148 10.04 22.51 -23.58
CA ILE A 148 9.85 23.93 -23.99
C ILE A 148 9.44 24.01 -25.46
N ASN A 149 8.66 25.05 -25.82
CA ASN A 149 8.33 25.36 -27.21
C ASN A 149 9.51 26.02 -27.93
N GLN A 150 10.09 25.34 -28.91
CA GLN A 150 11.26 25.84 -29.64
C GLN A 150 10.86 26.25 -31.05
N THR A 151 11.29 27.43 -31.49
CA THR A 151 11.09 27.92 -32.86
C THR A 151 12.32 27.64 -33.71
N PHE A 152 12.14 26.92 -34.81
CA PHE A 152 13.16 26.56 -35.79
C PHE A 152 13.00 27.41 -37.04
N ILE A 153 14.13 27.84 -37.60
CA ILE A 153 14.24 28.74 -38.74
C ILE A 153 15.04 28.03 -39.82
N VAL A 154 14.48 27.88 -41.02
CA VAL A 154 15.13 27.24 -42.16
C VAL A 154 15.20 28.21 -43.34
N SER A 155 16.38 28.34 -43.95
CA SER A 155 16.64 29.12 -45.17
C SER A 155 17.37 28.26 -46.21
N SER A 156 17.16 28.51 -47.50
CA SER A 156 17.88 27.79 -48.58
C SER A 156 18.89 28.73 -49.23
N GLY A 157 20.05 28.19 -49.62
CA GLY A 157 21.14 28.94 -50.22
C GLY A 157 21.79 28.19 -51.39
N LEU A 158 22.64 28.91 -52.12
CA LEU A 158 23.47 28.39 -53.22
C LEU A 158 24.86 27.99 -52.70
N TYR A 159 25.58 27.17 -53.46
CA TYR A 159 26.86 26.50 -53.10
C TYR A 159 27.99 27.41 -52.55
N ASN A 160 27.87 28.74 -52.63
CA ASN A 160 28.86 29.71 -52.17
C ASN A 160 28.49 30.47 -50.87
N ASP A 161 27.44 30.07 -50.15
CA ASP A 161 26.97 30.67 -48.87
C ASP A 161 26.59 32.17 -48.94
N SER A 162 26.59 32.76 -50.14
CA SER A 162 26.56 34.22 -50.36
C SER A 162 25.15 34.82 -50.44
N LEU A 163 24.12 34.01 -50.70
CA LEU A 163 22.72 34.45 -50.86
C LEU A 163 21.77 33.42 -50.24
N TRP A 164 20.88 33.89 -49.36
CA TRP A 164 19.88 33.09 -48.66
C TRP A 164 18.47 33.53 -49.01
N SER A 165 17.56 32.57 -49.09
CA SER A 165 16.13 32.85 -49.21
C SER A 165 15.56 33.50 -47.95
N GLU A 166 14.36 34.04 -48.08
CA GLU A 166 13.46 34.29 -46.95
C GLU A 166 13.36 33.06 -46.02
N ALA A 167 13.28 33.34 -44.73
CA ALA A 167 13.25 32.33 -43.69
C ALA A 167 11.86 31.68 -43.59
N SER A 168 11.82 30.39 -43.28
CA SER A 168 10.61 29.68 -42.90
C SER A 168 10.68 29.31 -41.42
N HIS A 169 9.58 29.50 -40.69
CA HIS A 169 9.52 29.30 -39.24
C HIS A 169 8.58 28.15 -38.89
N ILE A 170 8.96 27.35 -37.89
CA ILE A 170 8.07 26.37 -37.26
C ILE A 170 8.36 26.28 -35.77
N SER A 171 7.31 26.18 -34.95
CA SER A 171 7.44 25.97 -33.51
C SER A 171 6.96 24.57 -33.14
N ALA A 172 7.69 23.89 -32.26
CA ALA A 172 7.32 22.59 -31.73
C ALA A 172 7.85 22.42 -30.31
N TYR A 173 7.10 21.72 -29.46
CA TYR A 173 7.53 21.35 -28.12
C TYR A 173 8.47 20.14 -28.16
N THR A 174 9.56 20.22 -27.42
CA THR A 174 10.40 19.04 -27.09
C THR A 174 9.74 18.17 -26.04
N LYS A 175 10.00 16.86 -26.05
CA LYS A 175 9.43 15.93 -25.05
C LYS A 175 9.88 16.35 -23.63
N PRO A 176 8.98 16.49 -22.65
CA PRO A 176 9.36 16.80 -21.28
C PRO A 176 10.13 15.65 -20.65
N LEU A 177 11.04 15.97 -19.71
CA LEU A 177 11.74 14.94 -18.93
C LEU A 177 10.76 14.17 -18.03
N ARG A 178 11.15 12.95 -17.67
CA ARG A 178 10.46 12.14 -16.66
C ARG A 178 10.46 12.89 -15.33
N VAL A 179 9.33 12.87 -14.60
CA VAL A 179 9.27 13.33 -13.20
C VAL A 179 10.27 12.55 -12.33
N SER A 180 10.79 13.19 -11.28
CA SER A 180 11.79 12.58 -10.38
C SER A 180 11.28 12.55 -8.94
N ASN A 181 12.01 11.84 -8.06
CA ASN A 181 11.72 11.79 -6.62
C ASN A 181 10.28 11.41 -6.26
N LEU A 182 9.72 10.39 -6.93
CA LEU A 182 8.41 9.85 -6.57
C LEU A 182 8.45 9.35 -5.12
N ARG A 183 7.49 9.79 -4.32
CA ARG A 183 7.34 9.40 -2.92
C ARG A 183 5.88 9.13 -2.62
N VAL A 184 5.63 8.07 -1.86
CA VAL A 184 4.31 7.71 -1.36
C VAL A 184 4.32 7.81 0.14
N SER A 185 3.25 8.38 0.70
CA SER A 185 3.04 8.55 2.14
C SER A 185 1.55 8.49 2.46
N GLY A 186 1.20 8.61 3.74
CA GLY A 186 -0.20 8.69 4.17
C GLY A 186 -1.03 7.45 3.80
N ASN A 187 -0.42 6.27 3.79
CA ASN A 187 -1.07 5.03 3.38
C ASN A 187 -2.23 4.69 4.33
N THR A 188 -3.47 4.77 3.84
CA THR A 188 -4.67 4.31 4.53
C THR A 188 -5.14 2.99 3.90
N PRO A 189 -6.19 2.33 4.43
CA PRO A 189 -6.75 1.14 3.81
C PRO A 189 -7.28 1.36 2.39
N ASP A 190 -7.64 2.59 2.05
CA ASP A 190 -8.34 2.95 0.81
C ASP A 190 -7.67 4.09 0.02
N SER A 191 -6.54 4.62 0.48
CA SER A 191 -5.89 5.76 -0.17
C SER A 191 -4.38 5.84 0.03
N LEU A 192 -3.71 6.52 -0.90
CA LEU A 192 -2.28 6.80 -0.92
C LEU A 192 -2.04 8.29 -1.26
N LEU A 193 -1.07 8.93 -0.61
CA LEU A 193 -0.62 10.28 -0.97
C LEU A 193 0.66 10.19 -1.81
N LEU A 194 0.56 10.49 -3.10
CA LEU A 194 1.67 10.47 -4.06
C LEU A 194 2.22 11.88 -4.24
N SER A 195 3.55 12.01 -4.24
CA SER A 195 4.26 13.28 -4.46
C SER A 195 5.49 13.08 -5.34
N TRP A 196 5.92 14.12 -6.05
CA TRP A 196 7.08 14.07 -6.96
C TRP A 196 7.76 15.42 -7.11
N THR A 197 8.92 15.44 -7.78
CA THR A 197 9.57 16.66 -8.25
C THR A 197 9.23 16.85 -9.74
N PRO A 198 8.64 17.99 -10.13
CA PRO A 198 8.27 18.26 -11.51
C PRO A 198 9.54 18.48 -12.36
N PRO A 199 9.57 18.03 -13.63
CA PRO A 199 10.67 18.32 -14.54
C PRO A 199 10.68 19.81 -14.91
N GLU A 200 11.83 20.29 -15.39
CA GLU A 200 11.93 21.61 -16.00
C GLU A 200 11.17 21.66 -17.34
N GLY A 201 10.69 22.86 -17.69
CA GLY A 201 9.95 23.14 -18.92
C GLY A 201 8.55 23.71 -18.66
N ASP A 202 7.80 23.90 -19.74
CA ASP A 202 6.46 24.49 -19.73
C ASP A 202 5.40 23.41 -19.43
N ILE A 203 5.53 22.75 -18.27
CA ILE A 203 4.65 21.65 -17.86
C ILE A 203 3.23 22.20 -17.61
N THR A 204 2.25 21.67 -18.33
CA THR A 204 0.85 22.08 -18.23
C THR A 204 0.06 21.23 -17.23
N GLY A 205 0.52 20.00 -16.95
CA GLY A 205 -0.13 19.13 -15.98
C GLY A 205 0.54 17.77 -15.84
N PHE A 206 -0.11 16.87 -15.09
CA PHE A 206 0.35 15.51 -14.86
C PHE A 206 -0.80 14.51 -15.00
N ARG A 207 -0.52 13.35 -15.59
CA ARG A 207 -1.41 12.18 -15.53
C ARG A 207 -0.91 11.24 -14.45
N VAL A 208 -1.76 10.97 -13.46
CA VAL A 208 -1.52 10.00 -12.39
C VAL A 208 -2.36 8.76 -12.66
N GLN A 209 -1.77 7.58 -12.54
CA GLN A 209 -2.47 6.30 -12.73
C GLN A 209 -2.07 5.32 -11.63
N ALA A 210 -3.04 4.61 -11.07
CA ALA A 210 -2.84 3.53 -10.12
C ALA A 210 -3.35 2.21 -10.70
N VAL A 211 -2.51 1.17 -10.65
CA VAL A 211 -2.88 -0.18 -11.09
C VAL A 211 -2.57 -1.22 -10.01
N ASN A 212 -3.35 -2.30 -9.98
CA ASN A 212 -3.05 -3.48 -9.15
C ASN A 212 -2.06 -4.44 -9.87
N ASP A 213 -1.70 -5.55 -9.23
CA ASP A 213 -0.80 -6.56 -9.83
C ASP A 213 -1.43 -7.29 -11.04
N SER A 214 -2.76 -7.27 -11.18
CA SER A 214 -3.47 -7.78 -12.37
C SER A 214 -3.46 -6.79 -13.55
N ASN A 215 -2.79 -5.64 -13.41
CA ASN A 215 -2.81 -4.51 -14.34
C ASN A 215 -4.19 -3.85 -14.53
N ASP A 216 -5.14 -4.06 -13.60
CA ASP A 216 -6.41 -3.34 -13.62
C ASP A 216 -6.18 -1.88 -13.23
N THR A 217 -6.75 -0.96 -14.00
CA THR A 217 -6.69 0.47 -13.69
C THR A 217 -7.69 0.78 -12.59
N LEU A 218 -7.18 1.13 -11.41
CA LEU A 218 -7.97 1.46 -10.24
C LEU A 218 -8.33 2.95 -10.20
N CYS A 219 -7.40 3.79 -10.67
CA CYS A 219 -7.57 5.23 -10.72
C CYS A 219 -6.76 5.80 -11.88
N GLU A 220 -7.33 6.75 -12.59
CA GLU A 220 -6.62 7.63 -13.53
C GLU A 220 -7.10 9.06 -13.33
N GLU A 221 -6.18 9.97 -13.02
CA GLU A 221 -6.47 11.36 -12.68
C GLU A 221 -5.58 12.31 -13.49
N MET A 222 -6.18 13.38 -13.99
CA MET A 222 -5.49 14.47 -14.67
C MET A 222 -5.39 15.67 -13.72
N VAL A 223 -4.15 16.05 -13.41
CA VAL A 223 -3.86 17.21 -12.57
C VAL A 223 -3.54 18.38 -13.48
N GLU A 224 -4.54 19.21 -13.71
CA GLU A 224 -4.46 20.43 -14.52
C GLU A 224 -4.67 21.65 -13.62
N ASP A 225 -3.77 22.62 -13.69
CA ASP A 225 -3.76 23.86 -12.90
C ASP A 225 -3.67 23.68 -11.36
N GLY A 226 -3.31 24.76 -10.66
CA GLY A 226 -3.33 24.81 -9.18
C GLY A 226 -2.34 23.90 -8.43
N TRP A 227 -1.53 23.10 -9.12
CA TRP A 227 -0.54 22.22 -8.52
C TRP A 227 0.67 22.98 -7.96
N ASN A 228 1.26 22.45 -6.90
CA ASN A 228 2.42 23.07 -6.24
C ASN A 228 3.67 22.93 -7.12
N ARG A 229 4.18 24.06 -7.63
CA ARG A 229 5.32 24.13 -8.56
C ARG A 229 6.63 23.52 -8.07
N THR A 230 6.78 23.30 -6.78
CA THR A 230 7.99 22.69 -6.19
C THR A 230 7.81 21.21 -5.89
N ARG A 231 6.61 20.82 -5.44
CA ARG A 231 6.29 19.45 -5.08
C ARG A 231 4.78 19.23 -5.25
N PRO A 232 4.32 18.78 -6.43
CA PRO A 232 2.94 18.36 -6.64
C PRO A 232 2.61 17.15 -5.75
N GLU A 233 1.38 17.10 -5.27
CA GLU A 233 0.87 16.02 -4.41
C GLU A 233 -0.56 15.67 -4.84
N VAL A 234 -0.87 14.37 -4.90
CA VAL A 234 -2.20 13.85 -5.26
C VAL A 234 -2.58 12.74 -4.29
N LYS A 235 -3.78 12.83 -3.74
CA LYS A 235 -4.36 11.77 -2.91
C LYS A 235 -5.18 10.85 -3.79
N VAL A 236 -4.67 9.65 -4.03
CA VAL A 236 -5.35 8.59 -4.78
C VAL A 236 -6.26 7.84 -3.81
N THR A 237 -7.58 7.86 -4.04
CA THR A 237 -8.60 7.27 -3.17
C THR A 237 -9.28 6.06 -3.81
N GLU A 238 -10.21 5.42 -3.07
CA GLU A 238 -11.01 4.27 -3.53
C GLU A 238 -10.16 3.04 -3.92
N LEU A 239 -9.00 2.90 -3.29
CA LEU A 239 -8.09 1.77 -3.53
C LEU A 239 -8.52 0.53 -2.73
N PRO A 240 -8.26 -0.69 -3.24
CA PRO A 240 -8.51 -1.92 -2.50
C PRO A 240 -7.66 -2.04 -1.23
N ILE A 241 -8.21 -2.66 -0.18
CA ILE A 241 -7.58 -2.78 1.15
C ILE A 241 -6.41 -3.76 1.14
N GLY A 242 -5.29 -3.33 1.74
CA GLY A 242 -4.09 -4.15 1.95
C GLY A 242 -3.46 -4.69 0.67
N THR A 243 -3.66 -4.00 -0.45
CA THR A 243 -3.25 -4.43 -1.79
C THR A 243 -1.97 -3.71 -2.23
N ARG A 244 -1.14 -4.42 -3.01
CA ARG A 244 0.03 -3.86 -3.69
C ARG A 244 -0.41 -3.01 -4.89
N ILE A 245 -0.02 -1.73 -4.90
CA ILE A 245 -0.39 -0.75 -5.91
C ILE A 245 0.86 -0.26 -6.64
N THR A 246 0.81 -0.27 -7.97
CA THR A 246 1.81 0.40 -8.81
C THR A 246 1.25 1.75 -9.25
N LEU A 247 1.86 2.83 -8.73
CA LEU A 247 1.52 4.20 -9.09
C LEU A 247 2.44 4.68 -10.20
N SER A 248 1.87 5.46 -11.12
CA SER A 248 2.65 6.06 -12.20
C SER A 248 2.25 7.51 -12.47
N VAL A 249 3.25 8.30 -12.86
CA VAL A 249 3.09 9.72 -13.17
C VAL A 249 3.77 10.04 -14.49
N VAL A 250 3.07 10.79 -15.33
CA VAL A 250 3.55 11.31 -16.60
C VAL A 250 3.36 12.83 -16.60
N ALA A 251 4.39 13.58 -16.99
CA ALA A 251 4.29 15.03 -17.17
C ALA A 251 3.77 15.35 -18.57
N ILE A 252 2.91 16.36 -18.68
CA ILE A 252 2.24 16.75 -19.92
C ILE A 252 2.66 18.18 -20.28
N VAL A 253 2.99 18.38 -21.55
CA VAL A 253 3.25 19.70 -22.16
C VAL A 253 2.31 19.90 -23.34
N SER A 254 1.86 21.14 -23.56
CA SER A 254 0.95 21.50 -24.65
C SER A 254 -0.36 20.68 -24.67
N GLY A 255 -0.76 20.15 -23.51
CA GLY A 255 -1.97 19.34 -23.34
C GLY A 255 -1.90 17.90 -23.86
N THR A 256 -0.91 17.51 -24.67
CA THR A 256 -0.87 16.18 -25.31
C THR A 256 0.48 15.49 -25.31
N LEU A 257 1.59 16.23 -25.17
CA LEU A 257 2.92 15.64 -25.25
C LEU A 257 3.35 15.12 -23.88
N GLU A 258 3.49 13.79 -23.78
CA GLU A 258 3.76 13.07 -22.54
C GLU A 258 5.25 12.77 -22.33
N SER A 259 5.72 12.84 -21.08
CA SER A 259 7.04 12.37 -20.68
C SER A 259 7.14 10.83 -20.69
N ASP A 260 8.32 10.28 -20.42
CA ASP A 260 8.39 8.88 -20.01
C ASP A 260 7.65 8.68 -18.67
N LYS A 261 7.07 7.50 -18.50
CA LYS A 261 6.33 7.12 -17.29
C LYS A 261 7.29 6.88 -16.12
N ALA A 262 7.06 7.58 -15.01
CA ALA A 262 7.71 7.28 -13.74
C ALA A 262 6.82 6.37 -12.90
N THR A 263 7.37 5.30 -12.34
CA THR A 263 6.61 4.35 -11.51
C THR A 263 7.18 4.23 -10.10
N ILE A 264 6.31 3.95 -9.14
CA ILE A 264 6.64 3.56 -7.77
C ILE A 264 5.62 2.52 -7.29
N VAL A 265 6.10 1.51 -6.57
CA VAL A 265 5.24 0.50 -5.96
C VAL A 265 5.08 0.81 -4.48
N ASN A 266 3.85 0.73 -3.98
CA ASN A 266 3.57 0.77 -2.56
C ASN A 266 2.36 -0.13 -2.22
N TYR A 267 1.89 -0.11 -0.98
CA TYR A 267 0.78 -0.92 -0.48
C TYR A 267 -0.25 -0.01 0.17
N THR A 268 -1.54 -0.32 0.06
CA THR A 268 -2.55 0.24 0.97
C THR A 268 -2.43 -0.45 2.32
N ALA A 269 -2.82 0.24 3.40
CA ALA A 269 -2.73 -0.33 4.74
C ALA A 269 -3.69 -1.53 4.86
N PRO A 270 -3.28 -2.64 5.51
CA PRO A 270 -4.18 -3.75 5.75
C PRO A 270 -5.21 -3.39 6.82
N ALA A 271 -6.40 -4.00 6.76
CA ALA A 271 -7.37 -3.88 7.83
C ALA A 271 -6.92 -4.63 9.09
N PRO A 272 -7.25 -4.14 10.30
CA PRO A 272 -7.00 -4.89 11.52
C PRO A 272 -7.92 -6.12 11.60
N ILE A 273 -7.50 -7.12 12.36
CA ILE A 273 -8.38 -8.23 12.74
C ILE A 273 -9.56 -7.71 13.58
N SER A 274 -10.72 -8.36 13.48
CA SER A 274 -11.96 -7.90 14.13
C SER A 274 -12.26 -8.60 15.46
N HIS A 275 -11.79 -9.83 15.65
CA HIS A 275 -12.02 -10.63 16.85
C HIS A 275 -10.78 -11.44 17.19
N LEU A 276 -10.35 -11.36 18.45
CA LEU A 276 -9.26 -12.16 19.01
C LEU A 276 -9.80 -12.92 20.22
N GLU A 277 -9.64 -14.24 20.19
CA GLU A 277 -10.02 -15.14 21.27
C GLU A 277 -8.79 -15.86 21.79
N LEU A 278 -8.73 -16.02 23.11
CA LEU A 278 -7.62 -16.69 23.79
C LEU A 278 -8.20 -17.87 24.55
N ASP A 279 -7.75 -19.07 24.25
CA ASP A 279 -8.01 -20.27 25.05
C ASP A 279 -6.74 -20.63 25.83
N THR A 280 -6.89 -20.95 27.12
CA THR A 280 -5.75 -21.03 28.05
C THR A 280 -5.86 -22.28 28.90
N LYS A 281 -4.74 -23.01 28.97
CA LYS A 281 -4.53 -24.12 29.91
C LYS A 281 -3.58 -23.67 31.03
N ASP A 282 -3.07 -24.61 31.82
CA ASP A 282 -2.15 -24.32 32.92
C ASP A 282 -0.76 -23.88 32.44
N SER A 283 -0.36 -24.32 31.25
CA SER A 283 0.97 -24.09 30.68
C SER A 283 0.98 -23.76 29.19
N SER A 284 -0.19 -23.53 28.60
CA SER A 284 -0.30 -23.18 27.18
C SER A 284 -1.43 -22.21 26.90
N LEU A 285 -1.31 -21.51 25.78
CA LEU A 285 -2.26 -20.54 25.29
C LEU A 285 -2.43 -20.72 23.79
N MET A 286 -3.68 -20.88 23.35
CA MET A 286 -4.06 -20.86 21.94
C MET A 286 -4.73 -19.52 21.63
N ALA A 287 -4.12 -18.74 20.75
CA ALA A 287 -4.71 -17.51 20.23
C ALA A 287 -5.33 -17.78 18.86
N THR A 288 -6.60 -17.43 18.68
CA THR A 288 -7.31 -17.53 17.40
C THR A 288 -7.97 -16.20 17.08
N TRP A 289 -8.01 -15.83 15.80
CA TRP A 289 -8.62 -14.58 15.38
C TRP A 289 -9.38 -14.70 14.07
N THR A 290 -10.27 -13.75 13.81
CA THR A 290 -10.97 -13.66 12.52
C THR A 290 -10.11 -12.95 11.50
N GLN A 291 -10.05 -13.50 10.28
CA GLN A 291 -9.31 -12.90 9.17
C GLN A 291 -9.86 -11.49 8.85
N PRO A 292 -8.97 -10.53 8.55
CA PRO A 292 -9.37 -9.17 8.23
C PRO A 292 -9.90 -9.07 6.80
N ASN A 293 -10.66 -8.01 6.51
CA ASN A 293 -11.12 -7.72 5.15
C ASN A 293 -9.95 -7.26 4.26
N GLY A 294 -10.04 -7.56 2.97
CA GLY A 294 -9.04 -7.17 1.98
C GLY A 294 -7.87 -8.14 1.89
N SER A 295 -6.82 -7.72 1.20
CA SER A 295 -5.61 -8.52 1.03
C SER A 295 -4.63 -8.28 2.18
N TYR A 296 -3.84 -9.31 2.50
CA TYR A 296 -2.75 -9.22 3.47
C TYR A 296 -1.71 -10.30 3.15
N SER A 297 -0.49 -10.15 3.66
CA SER A 297 0.59 -11.11 3.47
C SER A 297 0.77 -12.04 4.67
N SER A 298 0.58 -11.53 5.89
CA SER A 298 0.80 -12.29 7.13
C SER A 298 0.21 -11.54 8.34
N PHE A 299 0.33 -12.16 9.50
CA PHE A 299 0.08 -11.56 10.81
C PHE A 299 1.39 -11.47 11.59
N GLU A 300 1.59 -10.35 12.28
CA GLU A 300 2.65 -10.12 13.24
C GLU A 300 2.06 -10.30 14.65
N VAL A 301 2.53 -11.31 15.38
CA VAL A 301 1.97 -11.73 16.67
C VAL A 301 3.03 -11.61 17.76
N THR A 302 2.69 -10.90 18.83
CA THR A 302 3.58 -10.68 19.98
C THR A 302 2.91 -11.17 21.26
N LEU A 303 3.64 -11.92 22.08
CA LEU A 303 3.22 -12.38 23.40
C LEU A 303 3.93 -11.57 24.48
N ARG A 304 3.15 -11.02 25.42
CA ARG A 304 3.65 -10.27 26.58
C ARG A 304 3.24 -10.91 27.89
N LEU A 305 4.14 -10.92 28.87
CA LEU A 305 3.87 -11.25 30.26
C LEU A 305 4.06 -9.99 31.09
N ASP A 306 3.02 -9.56 31.80
CA ASP A 306 3.07 -8.36 32.67
C ASP A 306 3.62 -7.08 31.98
N GLY A 307 3.46 -6.98 30.66
CA GLY A 307 3.87 -5.83 29.84
C GLY A 307 5.19 -5.97 29.09
N GLU A 308 5.99 -6.99 29.40
CA GLU A 308 7.25 -7.28 28.71
C GLU A 308 7.10 -8.37 27.65
N ASP A 309 7.79 -8.22 26.52
CA ASP A 309 7.81 -9.20 25.44
C ASP A 309 8.55 -10.46 25.92
N VAL A 310 7.88 -11.62 25.85
CA VAL A 310 8.41 -12.90 26.36
C VAL A 310 9.12 -13.71 25.28
N GLU A 311 8.71 -13.49 24.02
CA GLU A 311 9.22 -14.16 22.85
C GLU A 311 9.45 -13.16 21.71
N PRO A 312 10.35 -13.48 20.75
CA PRO A 312 10.47 -12.72 19.52
C PRO A 312 9.13 -12.66 18.79
N THR A 313 8.81 -11.51 18.21
CA THR A 313 7.62 -11.33 17.40
C THR A 313 7.58 -12.35 16.26
N ALA A 314 6.49 -13.11 16.19
CA ALA A 314 6.29 -14.15 15.19
C ALA A 314 5.55 -13.59 13.97
N HIS A 315 5.91 -14.08 12.78
CA HIS A 315 5.15 -13.86 11.55
C HIS A 315 4.44 -15.16 11.14
N VAL A 316 3.12 -15.14 11.07
CA VAL A 316 2.29 -16.31 10.73
C VAL A 316 1.31 -15.99 9.60
N THR A 317 0.91 -17.00 8.83
CA THR A 317 -0.10 -16.86 7.76
C THR A 317 -1.48 -17.34 8.20
N GLU A 318 -1.50 -18.35 9.06
CA GLU A 318 -2.74 -18.90 9.62
C GLU A 318 -3.32 -17.94 10.69
N PRO A 319 -4.65 -17.90 10.85
CA PRO A 319 -5.32 -17.03 11.81
C PRO A 319 -5.28 -17.57 13.24
N GLU A 320 -4.20 -18.26 13.59
CA GLU A 320 -3.99 -18.86 14.90
C GLU A 320 -2.51 -18.95 15.28
N LYS A 321 -2.24 -18.98 16.58
CA LYS A 321 -0.90 -19.23 17.13
C LYS A 321 -0.99 -19.91 18.49
N GLN A 322 -0.30 -21.03 18.61
CA GLN A 322 -0.13 -21.75 19.86
C GLN A 322 1.18 -21.35 20.55
N TYR A 323 1.09 -21.22 21.88
CA TYR A 323 2.20 -20.98 22.79
C TYR A 323 2.21 -22.08 23.86
N GLU A 324 3.39 -22.60 24.14
CA GLU A 324 3.62 -23.71 25.08
C GLU A 324 4.63 -23.28 26.16
N GLU A 325 4.79 -24.10 27.20
CA GLU A 325 5.76 -23.88 28.28
C GLU A 325 5.56 -22.54 29.03
N LEU A 326 4.33 -22.05 29.05
CA LEU A 326 3.96 -20.82 29.74
C LEU A 326 3.90 -21.04 31.25
N LYS A 327 4.24 -20.00 31.99
CA LYS A 327 4.09 -19.97 33.45
C LYS A 327 2.61 -20.04 33.84
N SER A 328 2.29 -20.87 34.83
CA SER A 328 0.91 -21.04 35.33
C SER A 328 0.45 -19.84 36.15
N GLY A 329 -0.86 -19.55 36.16
CA GLY A 329 -1.44 -18.46 36.93
C GLY A 329 -0.98 -17.05 36.53
N ALA A 330 -0.47 -16.88 35.31
CA ALA A 330 0.17 -15.65 34.84
C ALA A 330 -0.64 -14.96 33.74
N ASN A 331 -0.64 -13.63 33.73
CA ASN A 331 -1.42 -12.84 32.77
C ASN A 331 -0.64 -12.61 31.48
N TYR A 332 -1.07 -13.26 30.40
CA TYR A 332 -0.49 -13.06 29.08
C TYR A 332 -1.34 -12.14 28.24
N THR A 333 -0.68 -11.24 27.50
CA THR A 333 -1.31 -10.37 26.50
C THR A 333 -0.80 -10.74 25.12
N VAL A 334 -1.71 -11.18 24.24
CA VAL A 334 -1.41 -11.43 22.83
C VAL A 334 -1.80 -10.20 22.04
N ILE A 335 -0.88 -9.69 21.23
CA ILE A 335 -1.10 -8.55 20.33
C ILE A 335 -0.91 -9.03 18.90
N VAL A 336 -1.91 -8.83 18.06
CA VAL A 336 -1.90 -9.20 16.65
C VAL A 336 -1.98 -7.94 15.79
N ARG A 337 -1.15 -7.88 14.74
CA ARG A 337 -1.24 -6.90 13.65
C ARG A 337 -1.33 -7.63 12.31
N THR A 338 -2.20 -7.15 11.43
CA THR A 338 -2.19 -7.59 10.03
C THR A 338 -1.05 -6.91 9.29
N VAL A 339 -0.36 -7.63 8.42
CA VAL A 339 0.77 -7.13 7.63
C VAL A 339 0.42 -7.18 6.14
N SER A 340 0.73 -6.10 5.41
CA SER A 340 0.75 -6.09 3.95
C SER A 340 2.01 -5.36 3.46
N GLY A 341 2.92 -6.12 2.87
CA GLY A 341 4.24 -5.61 2.50
C GLY A 341 5.02 -5.13 3.73
N HIS A 342 5.28 -3.83 3.80
CA HIS A 342 5.96 -3.19 4.94
C HIS A 342 5.00 -2.47 5.90
N LEU A 343 3.70 -2.48 5.60
CA LEU A 343 2.67 -1.80 6.39
C LEU A 343 2.02 -2.76 7.38
N ARG A 344 1.57 -2.19 8.48
CA ARG A 344 0.90 -2.89 9.59
C ARG A 344 -0.43 -2.22 9.89
N SER A 345 -1.42 -3.01 10.25
CA SER A 345 -2.66 -2.49 10.81
C SER A 345 -2.44 -1.92 12.22
N PRO A 346 -3.40 -1.14 12.76
CA PRO A 346 -3.50 -0.96 14.19
C PRO A 346 -3.50 -2.32 14.92
N PRO A 347 -2.89 -2.42 16.11
CA PRO A 347 -2.87 -3.65 16.89
C PRO A 347 -4.24 -3.95 17.50
N LEU A 348 -4.58 -5.24 17.56
CA LEU A 348 -5.61 -5.74 18.46
C LEU A 348 -4.94 -6.61 19.53
N GLY A 349 -5.14 -6.23 20.80
CA GLY A 349 -4.57 -6.93 21.96
C GLY A 349 -5.65 -7.47 22.87
N LYS A 350 -5.46 -8.69 23.39
CA LYS A 350 -6.31 -9.30 24.42
C LYS A 350 -5.44 -9.96 25.47
N SER A 351 -5.89 -9.92 26.72
CA SER A 351 -5.19 -10.53 27.84
C SER A 351 -6.02 -11.63 28.48
N LYS A 352 -5.36 -12.72 28.90
CA LYS A 352 -5.99 -13.83 29.63
C LYS A 352 -4.96 -14.50 30.53
N PHE A 353 -5.41 -14.92 31.70
CA PHE A 353 -4.57 -15.68 32.64
C PHE A 353 -4.49 -17.15 32.23
N THR A 354 -3.30 -17.73 32.30
CA THR A 354 -3.15 -19.19 32.32
C THR A 354 -3.79 -19.77 33.58
N LEU A 355 -4.30 -20.99 33.48
CA LEU A 355 -4.94 -21.65 34.61
C LEU A 355 -3.91 -21.96 35.71
N PRO A 356 -4.30 -21.95 36.99
CA PRO A 356 -3.40 -22.32 38.05
C PRO A 356 -3.21 -23.85 38.06
N ARG A 357 -1.97 -24.30 38.23
CA ARG A 357 -1.63 -25.74 38.31
C ARG A 357 -1.92 -26.26 39.74
N PRO A 358 -2.46 -27.48 39.92
CA PRO A 358 -2.67 -28.05 41.25
C PRO A 358 -1.35 -28.19 42.03
N PRO A 359 -1.38 -28.09 43.36
CA PRO A 359 -0.25 -28.51 44.19
C PRO A 359 0.07 -30.00 43.98
N THR A 360 1.30 -30.40 44.26
CA THR A 360 1.72 -31.81 44.20
C THR A 360 2.21 -32.30 45.56
N ASP A 361 2.47 -33.60 45.69
CA ASP A 361 3.12 -34.19 46.88
C ASP A 361 2.40 -33.84 48.20
N VAL A 362 1.08 -33.98 48.19
CA VAL A 362 0.27 -33.77 49.41
C VAL A 362 0.53 -34.92 50.37
N GLU A 363 1.04 -34.62 51.55
CA GLU A 363 1.42 -35.58 52.58
C GLU A 363 0.85 -35.19 53.95
N VAL A 364 0.65 -36.20 54.80
CA VAL A 364 0.31 -35.99 56.21
C VAL A 364 1.60 -35.97 57.01
N VAL A 365 1.88 -34.85 57.67
CA VAL A 365 3.11 -34.65 58.45
C VAL A 365 2.90 -34.80 59.95
N PHE A 366 1.65 -34.76 60.41
CA PHE A 366 1.29 -35.02 61.79
C PHE A 366 -0.10 -35.65 61.89
N THR A 367 -0.20 -36.69 62.72
CA THR A 367 -1.45 -37.34 63.09
C THR A 367 -1.59 -37.32 64.60
N GLY A 368 -2.73 -36.87 65.09
CA GLY A 368 -3.11 -36.97 66.50
C GLY A 368 -4.60 -37.30 66.63
N LYS A 369 -5.10 -37.28 67.87
CA LYS A 369 -6.50 -37.61 68.18
C LYS A 369 -7.50 -36.58 67.66
N ASP A 370 -7.15 -35.30 67.68
CA ASP A 370 -8.01 -34.19 67.29
C ASP A 370 -7.34 -33.24 66.28
N ARG A 371 -6.19 -33.63 65.74
CA ARG A 371 -5.38 -32.80 64.86
C ARG A 371 -4.75 -33.60 63.73
N LEU A 372 -4.85 -33.05 62.51
CA LEU A 372 -4.11 -33.53 61.34
C LEU A 372 -3.37 -32.33 60.73
N ALA A 373 -2.08 -32.52 60.41
CA ALA A 373 -1.31 -31.53 59.68
C ALA A 373 -0.86 -32.07 58.32
N PHE A 374 -0.95 -31.21 57.32
CA PHE A 374 -0.70 -31.53 55.92
C PHE A 374 0.38 -30.61 55.37
N LYS A 375 1.17 -31.14 54.44
CA LYS A 375 2.16 -30.40 53.67
C LYS A 375 2.01 -30.73 52.20
N TRP A 376 2.36 -29.80 51.33
CA TRP A 376 2.31 -29.97 49.88
C TRP A 376 3.44 -29.20 49.20
N LYS A 377 3.71 -29.52 47.94
CA LYS A 377 4.65 -28.81 47.09
C LYS A 377 3.93 -27.74 46.26
N SER A 378 4.49 -26.52 46.25
CA SER A 378 3.99 -25.43 45.41
C SER A 378 4.22 -25.72 43.93
N PRO A 379 3.26 -25.42 43.04
CA PRO A 379 3.53 -25.36 41.61
C PRO A 379 4.44 -24.18 41.24
N ASP A 380 5.13 -24.30 40.12
CA ASP A 380 5.95 -23.23 39.55
C ASP A 380 5.06 -22.06 39.08
N SER A 381 5.13 -20.94 39.79
CA SER A 381 4.33 -19.72 39.59
C SER A 381 5.22 -18.48 39.73
N THR A 382 4.85 -17.39 39.04
CA THR A 382 5.56 -16.10 39.12
C THR A 382 5.20 -15.26 40.34
N LYS A 383 4.08 -15.57 41.01
CA LYS A 383 3.54 -14.79 42.13
C LYS A 383 3.40 -15.67 43.37
N THR A 384 3.29 -15.02 44.53
CA THR A 384 2.90 -15.68 45.77
C THR A 384 1.58 -16.42 45.56
N THR A 385 1.63 -17.75 45.59
CA THR A 385 0.48 -18.61 45.33
C THR A 385 -0.46 -18.61 46.52
N ASN A 386 -1.75 -18.42 46.26
CA ASN A 386 -2.81 -18.59 47.25
C ASN A 386 -3.36 -20.01 47.17
N TYR A 387 -3.69 -20.59 48.32
CA TYR A 387 -4.24 -21.93 48.43
C TYR A 387 -5.59 -21.90 49.12
N LEU A 388 -6.54 -22.68 48.62
CA LEU A 388 -7.77 -23.02 49.32
C LEU A 388 -7.62 -24.45 49.83
N VAL A 389 -7.57 -24.61 51.15
CA VAL A 389 -7.55 -25.93 51.81
C VAL A 389 -8.94 -26.25 52.32
N ASN A 390 -9.32 -27.52 52.22
CA ASN A 390 -10.58 -28.04 52.69
C ASN A 390 -10.35 -29.39 53.38
N ILE A 391 -10.98 -29.61 54.53
CA ILE A 391 -11.03 -30.91 55.19
C ILE A 391 -12.49 -31.30 55.43
N SER A 392 -12.86 -32.52 55.07
CA SER A 392 -14.23 -33.00 55.21
C SER A 392 -14.30 -34.44 55.70
N SER A 393 -15.40 -34.78 56.36
CA SER A 393 -15.77 -36.15 56.72
C SER A 393 -17.24 -36.35 56.40
N SER A 394 -17.54 -37.28 55.49
CA SER A 394 -18.90 -37.63 55.08
C SER A 394 -19.72 -38.14 56.25
N PHE A 395 -19.12 -39.01 57.08
CA PHE A 395 -19.78 -39.65 58.22
C PHE A 395 -20.31 -38.65 59.26
N TRP A 396 -19.54 -37.61 59.56
CA TRP A 396 -19.94 -36.58 60.51
C TRP A 396 -20.61 -35.36 59.86
N ASN A 397 -20.79 -35.37 58.54
CA ASN A 397 -21.19 -34.20 57.76
C ASN A 397 -20.34 -32.96 58.12
N TYR A 398 -19.04 -33.17 58.33
CA TYR A 398 -18.09 -32.13 58.70
C TYR A 398 -17.40 -31.59 57.46
N ASN A 399 -17.27 -30.28 57.36
CA ASN A 399 -16.56 -29.60 56.29
C ASN A 399 -16.00 -28.28 56.82
N LYS A 400 -14.70 -28.06 56.64
CA LYS A 400 -14.03 -26.81 57.01
C LYS A 400 -13.04 -26.42 55.93
N SER A 401 -13.10 -25.17 55.49
CA SER A 401 -12.20 -24.62 54.48
C SER A 401 -11.52 -23.34 54.96
N GLU A 402 -10.28 -23.13 54.52
CA GLU A 402 -9.46 -21.97 54.85
C GLU A 402 -8.66 -21.51 53.63
N THR A 403 -8.40 -20.20 53.52
CA THR A 403 -7.56 -19.64 52.45
C THR A 403 -6.21 -19.22 53.02
N LEU A 404 -5.13 -19.65 52.37
CA LEU A 404 -3.75 -19.47 52.79
C LEU A 404 -2.98 -18.69 51.72
N VAL A 405 -2.12 -17.77 52.14
CA VAL A 405 -1.27 -16.97 51.22
C VAL A 405 0.18 -17.39 51.42
N GLY A 406 0.81 -17.94 50.38
CA GLY A 406 2.25 -18.27 50.39
C GLY A 406 2.68 -19.37 51.36
N LYS A 407 1.74 -20.11 51.96
CA LYS A 407 2.03 -21.24 52.87
C LYS A 407 1.87 -22.57 52.14
N THR A 408 2.76 -23.51 52.42
CA THR A 408 2.76 -24.87 51.84
C THR A 408 2.46 -25.96 52.88
N GLU A 409 1.98 -25.56 54.05
CA GLU A 409 1.59 -26.45 55.15
C GLU A 409 0.42 -25.85 55.93
N HIS A 410 -0.42 -26.72 56.49
CA HIS A 410 -1.54 -26.31 57.33
C HIS A 410 -2.01 -27.45 58.25
N ALA A 411 -2.49 -27.09 59.44
CA ALA A 411 -3.04 -28.03 60.40
C ALA A 411 -4.50 -27.70 60.71
N PHE A 412 -5.34 -28.74 60.71
CA PHE A 412 -6.71 -28.66 61.18
C PHE A 412 -6.80 -29.27 62.58
N GLU A 413 -7.42 -28.53 63.50
CA GLU A 413 -7.59 -28.88 64.91
C GLU A 413 -9.07 -29.10 65.25
N ASN A 414 -9.33 -29.64 66.44
CA ASN A 414 -10.67 -29.98 66.94
C ASN A 414 -11.40 -31.00 66.05
N LEU A 415 -10.64 -31.92 65.45
CA LEU A 415 -11.16 -33.05 64.69
C LEU A 415 -11.66 -34.15 65.63
N ARG A 416 -12.53 -35.01 65.12
CA ARG A 416 -13.02 -36.17 65.87
C ARG A 416 -12.03 -37.31 65.76
N SER A 417 -11.65 -37.91 66.89
CA SER A 417 -10.78 -39.08 66.97
C SER A 417 -11.31 -40.27 66.17
N GLY A 418 -10.39 -41.10 65.68
CA GLY A 418 -10.71 -42.30 64.90
C GLY A 418 -11.57 -42.03 63.67
N THR A 419 -11.53 -40.84 63.06
CA THR A 419 -12.37 -40.48 61.92
C THR A 419 -11.54 -40.32 60.66
N ARG A 420 -12.03 -40.86 59.54
CA ARG A 420 -11.47 -40.64 58.20
C ARG A 420 -11.87 -39.25 57.69
N PHE A 421 -10.86 -38.45 57.36
CA PHE A 421 -11.02 -37.14 56.74
C PHE A 421 -10.42 -37.13 55.34
N LEU A 422 -11.10 -36.47 54.41
CA LEU A 422 -10.60 -36.10 53.09
C LEU A 422 -10.05 -34.68 53.16
N PHE A 423 -8.74 -34.52 52.96
CA PHE A 423 -8.09 -33.24 52.78
C PHE A 423 -7.97 -32.93 51.29
N GLN A 424 -8.26 -31.69 50.91
CA GLN A 424 -8.13 -31.17 49.55
C GLN A 424 -7.41 -29.83 49.59
N VAL A 425 -6.49 -29.60 48.65
CA VAL A 425 -5.81 -28.31 48.46
C VAL A 425 -5.85 -27.92 46.98
N GLN A 426 -6.20 -26.66 46.72
CA GLN A 426 -6.27 -26.06 45.39
C GLN A 426 -5.43 -24.79 45.36
N THR A 427 -4.77 -24.52 44.24
CA THR A 427 -4.23 -23.18 43.98
C THR A 427 -5.32 -22.25 43.48
N VAL A 428 -5.22 -20.98 43.84
CA VAL A 428 -6.21 -19.94 43.53
C VAL A 428 -5.52 -18.74 42.91
N THR A 429 -6.00 -18.31 41.74
CA THR A 429 -5.53 -17.10 41.04
C THR A 429 -6.73 -16.25 40.66
N ASP A 430 -6.80 -15.03 41.21
CA ASP A 430 -7.85 -14.00 41.09
C ASP A 430 -9.30 -14.50 41.26
N THR A 431 -9.81 -15.31 40.33
CA THR A 431 -11.18 -15.84 40.31
C THR A 431 -11.26 -17.34 39.98
N VAL A 432 -10.14 -18.00 39.65
CA VAL A 432 -10.09 -19.37 39.14
C VAL A 432 -9.33 -20.29 40.10
N ARG A 433 -9.78 -21.55 40.19
CA ARG A 433 -9.20 -22.59 41.04
C ARG A 433 -8.62 -23.71 40.18
N SER A 434 -7.53 -24.31 40.62
CA SER A 434 -7.02 -25.54 40.01
C SER A 434 -7.92 -26.74 40.31
N SER A 435 -7.65 -27.88 39.69
CA SER A 435 -8.09 -29.16 40.24
C SER A 435 -7.56 -29.34 41.68
N PRO A 436 -8.29 -30.06 42.56
CA PRO A 436 -7.81 -30.32 43.91
C PRO A 436 -6.79 -31.46 43.92
N ALA A 437 -5.66 -31.25 44.59
CA ALA A 437 -4.84 -32.33 45.08
C ALA A 437 -5.42 -32.80 46.43
N ASN A 438 -5.58 -34.10 46.63
CA ASN A 438 -6.29 -34.62 47.78
C ASN A 438 -5.60 -35.86 48.38
N ILE A 439 -5.86 -36.06 49.67
CA ILE A 439 -5.42 -37.24 50.42
C ILE A 439 -6.48 -37.54 51.48
N SER A 440 -6.69 -38.81 51.81
CA SER A 440 -7.57 -39.21 52.90
C SER A 440 -6.76 -39.85 54.01
N HIS A 441 -6.99 -39.45 55.26
CA HIS A 441 -6.29 -39.98 56.43
C HIS A 441 -7.21 -40.03 57.64
N CYS A 442 -6.99 -40.99 58.54
CA CYS A 442 -7.70 -41.08 59.81
C CYS A 442 -6.93 -40.37 60.93
N THR A 443 -7.64 -39.67 61.82
CA THR A 443 -7.09 -39.27 63.13
C THR A 443 -6.84 -40.49 64.01
N GLU A 444 -5.95 -40.37 64.99
CA GLU A 444 -5.77 -41.42 66.00
C GLU A 444 -7.09 -41.71 66.73
N ALA A 445 -7.36 -42.98 67.00
CA ALA A 445 -8.57 -43.40 67.68
C ALA A 445 -8.44 -43.21 69.20
N ASP A 446 -9.53 -42.77 69.83
CA ASP A 446 -9.72 -42.96 71.27
C ASP A 446 -10.38 -44.32 71.46
N GLU A 447 -9.61 -45.28 71.94
CA GLU A 447 -10.13 -46.61 72.23
C GLU A 447 -11.12 -46.54 73.40
N ARG A 448 -12.34 -46.99 73.12
CA ARG A 448 -13.40 -47.17 74.13
C ARG A 448 -13.88 -48.60 74.04
N GLU A 449 -13.69 -49.33 75.12
CA GLU A 449 -14.18 -50.70 75.22
C GLU A 449 -15.66 -50.69 75.60
N ILE A 450 -16.49 -51.33 74.78
CA ILE A 450 -17.92 -51.51 75.04
C ILE A 450 -18.19 -53.01 75.04
N SER A 451 -18.48 -53.55 76.23
CA SER A 451 -18.88 -54.95 76.36
C SER A 451 -20.36 -55.10 75.99
N LEU A 452 -20.63 -55.87 74.94
CA LEU A 452 -21.98 -56.25 74.53
C LEU A 452 -22.29 -57.65 75.07
N SER A 453 -23.31 -57.76 75.92
CA SER A 453 -23.80 -59.06 76.40
C SER A 453 -25.05 -59.46 75.63
N MET A 454 -25.04 -60.66 75.06
CA MET A 454 -26.20 -61.24 74.39
C MET A 454 -27.13 -61.91 75.42
N LEU A 455 -28.36 -61.42 75.52
CA LEU A 455 -29.43 -62.12 76.24
C LEU A 455 -29.99 -63.24 75.36
N CYS A 456 -29.79 -64.48 75.78
CA CYS A 456 -30.31 -65.65 75.08
C CYS A 456 -31.73 -65.98 75.54
N SER A 457 -32.71 -65.87 74.64
CA SER A 457 -34.08 -66.35 74.86
C SER A 457 -34.45 -67.43 73.83
N SER A 458 -33.77 -68.58 73.90
CA SER A 458 -34.10 -69.74 73.07
C SER A 458 -35.07 -70.68 73.80
N ALA A 459 -36.02 -71.25 73.06
CA ALA A 459 -36.87 -72.35 73.54
C ALA A 459 -36.10 -73.68 73.65
N GLU A 460 -34.95 -73.79 72.96
CA GLU A 460 -34.07 -74.95 72.99
C GLU A 460 -32.97 -74.76 74.06
N PRO A 461 -32.81 -75.71 75.00
CA PRO A 461 -31.74 -75.66 75.99
C PRO A 461 -30.37 -75.61 75.32
N LEU A 462 -29.47 -74.75 75.81
CA LEU A 462 -28.06 -74.64 75.40
C LEU A 462 -27.78 -74.14 73.96
N LEU A 463 -28.79 -73.73 73.17
CA LEU A 463 -28.57 -73.21 71.80
C LEU A 463 -27.51 -72.09 71.73
N CYS A 464 -27.59 -71.10 72.63
CA CYS A 464 -26.60 -70.01 72.66
C CYS A 464 -25.23 -70.39 73.24
N ALA A 465 -25.10 -71.59 73.80
CA ALA A 465 -23.81 -72.13 74.20
C ALA A 465 -23.06 -72.74 73.00
N GLU A 466 -23.77 -73.11 71.91
CA GLU A 466 -23.17 -73.66 70.70
C GLU A 466 -22.23 -72.66 70.01
N ASN A 467 -21.06 -73.14 69.60
CA ASN A 467 -20.05 -72.29 68.99
C ASN A 467 -20.50 -71.73 67.63
N SER A 468 -21.24 -72.53 66.85
CA SER A 468 -21.85 -72.14 65.57
C SER A 468 -22.83 -70.97 65.73
N THR A 469 -23.66 -70.98 66.77
CA THR A 469 -24.61 -69.89 67.06
C THR A 469 -23.86 -68.61 67.48
N LYS A 470 -22.86 -68.73 68.35
CA LYS A 470 -22.02 -67.58 68.76
C LYS A 470 -21.29 -66.96 67.57
N GLU A 471 -20.73 -67.77 66.67
CA GLU A 471 -20.07 -67.29 65.46
C GLU A 471 -21.03 -66.60 64.49
N SER A 472 -22.21 -67.18 64.26
CA SER A 472 -23.23 -66.57 63.39
C SER A 472 -23.67 -65.20 63.90
N VAL A 473 -23.91 -65.05 65.21
CA VAL A 473 -24.28 -63.77 65.81
C VAL A 473 -23.12 -62.77 65.71
N PHE A 474 -21.88 -63.20 65.97
CA PHE A 474 -20.71 -62.34 65.86
C PHE A 474 -20.53 -61.83 64.42
N SER A 475 -20.65 -62.70 63.41
CA SER A 475 -20.56 -62.31 62.00
C SER A 475 -21.69 -61.36 61.57
N GLN A 476 -22.91 -61.55 62.09
CA GLN A 476 -24.02 -60.60 61.86
C GLN A 476 -23.74 -59.24 62.49
N LEU A 477 -23.16 -59.21 63.69
CA LEU A 477 -22.80 -57.99 64.39
C LEU A 477 -21.67 -57.24 63.67
N GLU A 478 -20.64 -57.97 63.22
CA GLU A 478 -19.55 -57.42 62.41
C GLU A 478 -20.08 -56.83 61.10
N ALA A 479 -20.94 -57.57 60.38
CA ALA A 479 -21.59 -57.07 59.17
C ALA A 479 -22.46 -55.83 59.44
N HIS A 480 -23.14 -55.78 60.59
CA HIS A 480 -23.93 -54.62 60.99
C HIS A 480 -23.05 -53.39 61.24
N PHE A 481 -21.92 -53.56 61.93
CA PHE A 481 -20.97 -52.46 62.16
C PHE A 481 -20.25 -52.02 60.88
N GLU A 482 -19.90 -52.93 59.99
CA GLU A 482 -19.34 -52.58 58.67
C GLU A 482 -20.34 -51.75 57.85
N ILE A 483 -21.63 -52.10 57.87
CA ILE A 483 -22.68 -51.32 57.20
C ILE A 483 -22.85 -49.93 57.82
N LEU A 484 -22.78 -49.83 59.15
CA LEU A 484 -23.03 -48.58 59.86
C LEU A 484 -21.83 -47.63 59.87
N LEU A 485 -20.62 -48.15 60.08
CA LEU A 485 -19.40 -47.40 60.34
C LEU A 485 -18.44 -47.43 59.15
N GLY A 486 -18.37 -48.55 58.44
CA GLY A 486 -17.51 -48.78 57.28
C GLY A 486 -16.04 -48.41 57.53
N ASP A 487 -15.40 -47.84 56.50
CA ASP A 487 -14.03 -47.30 56.57
C ASP A 487 -13.98 -45.84 57.07
N HIS A 488 -15.13 -45.27 57.44
CA HIS A 488 -15.27 -43.85 57.72
C HIS A 488 -14.84 -43.47 59.15
N VAL A 489 -14.90 -44.43 60.07
CA VAL A 489 -14.39 -44.32 61.43
C VAL A 489 -13.65 -45.60 61.82
N PHE A 490 -12.68 -45.49 62.72
CA PHE A 490 -11.97 -46.62 63.27
C PHE A 490 -12.87 -47.37 64.25
N TRP A 491 -13.02 -48.66 64.03
CA TRP A 491 -13.67 -49.59 64.94
C TRP A 491 -13.00 -50.96 64.82
N LYS A 492 -13.12 -51.76 65.88
CA LYS A 492 -12.63 -53.13 65.93
C LYS A 492 -13.59 -53.94 66.79
N LEU A 493 -14.01 -55.09 66.31
CA LEU A 493 -14.83 -56.02 67.06
C LEU A 493 -13.99 -57.24 67.43
N GLU A 494 -13.83 -57.50 68.73
CA GLU A 494 -13.08 -58.66 69.24
C GLU A 494 -14.01 -59.61 69.99
N LYS A 495 -13.73 -60.91 69.89
CA LYS A 495 -14.42 -61.93 70.69
C LYS A 495 -13.74 -61.99 72.06
N GLN A 496 -14.51 -61.76 73.12
CA GLN A 496 -14.04 -62.05 74.47
C GLN A 496 -14.28 -63.53 74.76
N GLU A 497 -13.22 -64.33 74.85
CA GLU A 497 -13.33 -65.70 75.36
C GLU A 497 -13.69 -65.62 76.84
N SER A 498 -14.76 -66.32 77.25
CA SER A 498 -15.17 -66.36 78.65
C SER A 498 -14.02 -66.90 79.50
N GLU A 499 -13.47 -66.06 80.39
CA GLU A 499 -12.68 -66.52 81.53
C GLU A 499 -13.57 -67.41 82.40
N ASN A 500 -13.55 -68.72 82.12
CA ASN A 500 -14.09 -69.74 83.00
C ASN A 500 -13.20 -70.97 82.93
N THR A 501 -11.94 -70.78 83.32
CA THR A 501 -11.12 -71.84 83.92
C THR A 501 -11.08 -71.59 85.42
N ILE A 502 -12.10 -72.08 86.13
CA ILE A 502 -11.97 -72.38 87.55
C ILE A 502 -11.61 -73.86 87.64
N ALA A 503 -10.47 -74.10 88.30
CA ALA A 503 -9.82 -75.33 88.77
C ALA A 503 -10.59 -76.66 88.70
#